data_AF-A0A7J2RI79-F1
#
_entry.id   AF-A0A7J2RI79-F1
#
_cell.length_a   1.000
_cell.length_b   1.000
_cell.length_c   1.000
_cell.angle_alpha   90.00
_cell.angle_beta   90.00
_cell.angle_gamma   90.00
#
_symmetry.space_group_name_H-M   'P 1'
#
loop_
_entity.id
_entity.type
_entity.pdbx_description
1 polymer ?
#
loop_
_entity_poly.entity_id
_entity_poly.type
_entity_poly.pdbx_seq_one_letter_code
_entity_poly.pdbx_strand_id
1 'polypeptide(L)'
;MKNIKDINIERVEQKVDLILKILLDLCIYDVGYPYDYRYLSNYSDELALLYNLDVVKDKHKIQFPAIKEIKETQVKLRNLQEEYKTGNYVAKDKEDIKEQINNLKKKTKFLSRFQKNRERIEIDLKEVNKDAYNIQTYLELRKKVGLPEILEENFSVESDLDEVGYRLDKLKKGYHLESYDPENH
;
A
#
# COMPACT_ATOMS: atom_id res chain seq x y z
N MET A 1 20.76 -39.90 -18.67
CA MET A 1 19.43 -40.06 -19.32
C MET A 1 18.38 -39.55 -18.35
N LYS A 2 17.54 -38.60 -18.75
CA LYS A 2 16.40 -38.16 -17.91
C LYS A 2 15.39 -39.30 -17.79
N ASN A 3 14.73 -39.44 -16.64
CA ASN A 3 13.70 -40.45 -16.44
C ASN A 3 12.50 -40.14 -17.36
N ILE A 4 11.82 -41.15 -17.89
CA ILE A 4 10.59 -40.98 -18.71
C ILE A 4 9.54 -40.17 -17.93
N LYS A 5 9.48 -40.31 -16.60
CA LYS A 5 8.62 -39.49 -15.74
C LYS A 5 8.98 -38.00 -15.79
N ASP A 6 10.26 -37.66 -15.70
CA ASP A 6 10.74 -36.28 -15.72
C ASP A 6 10.45 -35.61 -17.07
N ILE A 7 10.64 -36.35 -18.18
CA ILE A 7 10.33 -35.88 -19.53
C ILE A 7 8.83 -35.61 -19.69
N ASN A 8 7.98 -36.46 -19.11
CA ASN A 8 6.53 -36.26 -19.15
C ASN A 8 6.08 -35.06 -18.32
N ILE A 9 6.72 -34.81 -17.16
CA ILE A 9 6.46 -33.64 -16.32
C ILE A 9 6.81 -32.36 -17.08
N GLU A 10 8.02 -32.26 -17.62
CA GLU A 10 8.47 -31.09 -18.41
C GLU A 10 7.53 -30.81 -19.58
N ARG A 11 7.06 -31.86 -20.26
CA ARG A 11 6.10 -31.72 -21.37
C ARG A 11 4.73 -31.20 -20.92
N VAL A 12 4.28 -31.57 -19.72
CA VAL A 12 3.03 -31.07 -19.15
C VAL A 12 3.17 -29.62 -18.73
N GLU A 13 4.27 -29.27 -18.06
CA GLU A 13 4.60 -27.89 -17.66
C GLU A 13 4.59 -26.95 -18.86
N GLN A 14 5.28 -27.32 -19.96
CA GLN A 14 5.28 -26.54 -21.20
C GLN A 14 3.87 -26.30 -21.79
N LYS A 15 2.97 -27.26 -21.65
CA LYS A 15 1.58 -27.11 -22.11
C LYS A 15 0.78 -26.18 -21.20
N VAL A 16 1.00 -26.27 -19.89
CA VAL A 16 0.38 -25.36 -18.92
C VAL A 16 0.86 -23.93 -19.16
N ASP A 17 2.16 -23.72 -19.36
CA ASP A 17 2.74 -22.42 -19.69
C ASP A 17 2.14 -21.84 -20.98
N LEU A 18 1.97 -22.67 -22.01
CA LEU A 18 1.35 -22.25 -23.27
C LEU A 18 -0.12 -21.85 -23.08
N ILE A 19 -0.89 -22.62 -22.30
CA ILE A 19 -2.28 -22.29 -21.98
C ILE A 19 -2.34 -20.98 -21.20
N LEU A 20 -1.48 -20.81 -20.19
CA LEU A 20 -1.43 -19.58 -19.40
C LEU A 20 -1.04 -18.38 -20.27
N LYS A 21 -0.07 -18.55 -21.18
CA LYS A 21 0.30 -17.54 -22.15
C LYS A 21 -0.88 -17.11 -23.01
N ILE A 22 -1.62 -18.07 -23.57
CA ILE A 22 -2.83 -17.79 -24.36
C ILE A 22 -3.88 -17.07 -23.51
N LEU A 23 -4.12 -17.50 -22.28
CA LEU A 23 -5.08 -16.85 -21.38
C LEU A 23 -4.67 -15.42 -21.05
N LEU A 24 -3.39 -15.16 -20.77
CA LEU A 24 -2.87 -13.82 -20.46
C LEU A 24 -2.89 -12.90 -21.67
N ASP A 25 -2.67 -13.43 -22.86
CA ASP A 25 -2.73 -12.69 -24.13
C ASP A 25 -4.18 -12.37 -24.53
N LEU A 26 -5.11 -13.30 -24.27
CA LEU A 26 -6.55 -13.14 -24.48
C LEU A 26 -7.26 -12.42 -23.33
N CYS A 27 -6.61 -12.21 -22.19
CA CYS A 27 -7.10 -11.41 -21.07
C CYS A 27 -7.17 -9.94 -21.48
N ILE A 28 -8.15 -9.62 -22.31
CA ILE A 28 -8.60 -8.25 -22.53
C ILE A 28 -9.39 -7.89 -21.26
N TYR A 29 -9.11 -6.73 -20.65
CA TYR A 29 -9.86 -6.20 -19.49
C TYR A 29 -11.36 -5.93 -19.78
N ASP A 30 -11.84 -6.33 -20.96
CA ASP A 30 -13.20 -6.09 -21.40
C ASP A 30 -14.16 -6.95 -20.60
N VAL A 31 -15.05 -6.27 -19.90
CA VAL A 31 -15.98 -6.80 -18.92
C VAL A 31 -16.97 -7.73 -19.63
N GLY A 32 -16.62 -9.02 -19.72
CA GLY A 32 -17.46 -10.00 -20.42
C GLY A 32 -16.83 -11.37 -20.69
N TYR A 33 -15.50 -11.49 -20.60
CA TYR A 33 -14.85 -12.80 -20.74
C TYR A 33 -14.88 -13.60 -19.43
N PRO A 34 -15.16 -14.91 -19.46
CA PRO A 34 -15.17 -15.76 -18.26
C PRO A 34 -13.85 -15.85 -17.50
N TYR A 35 -12.75 -15.40 -18.12
CA TYR A 35 -11.38 -15.54 -17.64
C TYR A 35 -10.63 -14.20 -17.69
N ASP A 36 -11.30 -13.09 -17.38
CA ASP A 36 -10.68 -11.75 -17.37
C ASP A 36 -9.60 -11.58 -16.29
N TYR A 37 -8.99 -10.40 -16.24
CA TYR A 37 -7.99 -10.05 -15.23
C TYR A 37 -8.48 -10.25 -13.78
N ARG A 38 -9.76 -9.96 -13.50
CA ARG A 38 -10.34 -10.12 -12.16
C ARG A 38 -10.44 -11.60 -11.79
N TYR A 39 -10.76 -12.44 -12.76
CA TYR A 39 -10.76 -13.89 -12.57
C TYR A 39 -9.37 -14.39 -12.17
N LEU A 40 -8.32 -14.01 -12.91
CA LEU A 40 -6.93 -14.38 -12.56
C LEU A 40 -6.49 -13.83 -11.22
N SER A 41 -6.92 -12.62 -10.86
CA SER A 41 -6.61 -11.96 -9.59
C SER A 41 -7.12 -12.74 -8.36
N ASN A 42 -8.10 -13.62 -8.52
CA ASN A 42 -8.56 -14.49 -7.43
C ASN A 42 -7.57 -15.60 -7.07
N TYR A 43 -6.60 -15.87 -7.96
CA TYR A 43 -5.60 -16.92 -7.82
C TYR A 43 -4.19 -16.36 -7.68
N SER A 44 -4.04 -15.06 -7.38
CA SER A 44 -2.72 -14.41 -7.33
C SER A 44 -1.75 -15.08 -6.35
N ASP A 45 -2.25 -15.54 -5.20
CA ASP A 45 -1.43 -16.21 -4.19
C ASP A 45 -0.89 -17.55 -4.70
N GLU A 46 -1.76 -18.37 -5.29
CA GLU A 46 -1.41 -19.66 -5.87
C GLU A 46 -0.49 -19.50 -7.07
N LEU A 47 -0.76 -18.53 -7.94
CA LEU A 47 0.06 -18.24 -9.11
C LEU A 47 1.44 -17.71 -8.74
N ALA A 48 1.52 -16.81 -7.74
CA ALA A 48 2.79 -16.32 -7.23
C ALA A 48 3.66 -17.45 -6.67
N LEU A 49 3.07 -18.38 -5.93
CA LEU A 49 3.76 -19.55 -5.39
C LEU A 49 4.18 -20.52 -6.51
N LEU A 50 3.25 -20.85 -7.41
CA LEU A 50 3.45 -21.84 -8.47
C LEU A 50 4.58 -21.43 -9.43
N TYR A 51 4.66 -20.14 -9.77
CA TYR A 51 5.66 -19.61 -10.70
C TYR A 51 6.87 -18.96 -10.01
N ASN A 52 6.93 -19.02 -8.68
CA ASN A 52 7.97 -18.40 -7.85
C ASN A 52 8.20 -16.93 -8.26
N LEU A 53 7.14 -16.14 -8.23
CA LEU A 53 7.15 -14.74 -8.65
C LEU A 53 7.71 -13.83 -7.56
N ASP A 54 8.41 -12.78 -7.97
CA ASP A 54 8.95 -11.77 -7.06
C ASP A 54 7.90 -10.67 -6.78
N VAL A 55 6.93 -11.00 -5.91
CA VAL A 55 5.78 -10.13 -5.59
C VAL A 55 5.63 -9.91 -4.09
N VAL A 56 5.24 -8.69 -3.70
CA VAL A 56 5.14 -8.28 -2.28
C VAL A 56 3.70 -7.96 -1.92
N LYS A 57 3.09 -8.73 -0.99
CA LYS A 57 1.71 -8.51 -0.53
C LYS A 57 1.50 -7.18 0.18
N ASP A 58 2.42 -6.80 1.05
CA ASP A 58 2.35 -5.55 1.84
C ASP A 58 3.40 -4.56 1.35
N LYS A 59 3.27 -4.14 0.09
CA LYS A 59 4.18 -3.17 -0.54
C LYS A 59 4.14 -1.82 0.18
N HIS A 60 2.95 -1.38 0.59
CA HIS A 60 2.77 -0.11 1.28
C HIS A 60 2.49 -0.35 2.76
N LYS A 61 3.29 0.30 3.61
CA LYS A 61 3.10 0.29 5.06
C LYS A 61 2.93 1.71 5.56
N ILE A 62 1.89 1.93 6.36
CA ILE A 62 1.70 3.15 7.12
C ILE A 62 2.05 2.83 8.57
N GLN A 63 2.96 3.60 9.16
CA GLN A 63 3.22 3.50 10.59
C GLN A 63 2.12 4.23 11.35
N PHE A 64 1.46 3.51 12.26
CA PHE A 64 0.45 4.09 13.14
C PHE A 64 1.16 4.66 14.39
N PRO A 65 0.85 5.91 14.80
CA PRO A 65 1.33 6.44 16.06
C PRO A 65 0.96 5.50 17.21
N ALA A 66 1.90 5.24 18.10
CA ALA A 66 1.63 4.44 19.28
C ALA A 66 0.60 5.16 20.18
N ILE A 67 -0.30 4.41 20.81
CA ILE A 67 -1.27 4.96 21.78
C ILE A 67 -0.55 5.74 22.89
N LYS A 68 0.67 5.31 23.24
CA LYS A 68 1.54 5.98 24.21
C LYS A 68 1.93 7.39 23.75
N GLU A 69 2.27 7.57 22.48
CA GLU A 69 2.64 8.86 21.89
C GLU A 69 1.50 9.89 21.99
N ILE A 70 0.25 9.43 21.81
CA ILE A 70 -0.95 10.27 21.94
C ILE A 70 -1.08 10.78 23.38
N LYS A 71 -0.94 9.90 24.37
CA LYS A 71 -1.04 10.26 25.79
C LYS A 71 0.09 11.21 26.20
N GLU A 72 1.32 10.93 25.78
CA GLU A 72 2.49 11.78 26.06
C GLU A 72 2.32 13.18 25.47
N THR A 73 1.83 13.28 24.23
CA THR A 73 1.56 14.57 23.57
C THR A 73 0.49 15.37 24.31
N GLN A 74 -0.58 14.71 24.79
CA GLN A 74 -1.62 15.36 25.60
C GLN A 74 -1.10 15.86 26.95
N VAL A 75 -0.25 15.07 27.61
CA VAL A 75 0.37 15.47 28.88
C VAL A 75 1.32 16.66 28.67
N LYS A 76 2.21 16.60 27.66
CA LYS A 76 3.10 17.72 27.31
C LYS A 76 2.31 19.00 27.02
N LEU A 77 1.21 18.90 26.27
CA LEU A 77 0.34 20.03 25.98
C LEU A 77 -0.29 20.63 27.24
N ARG A 78 -0.75 19.79 28.18
CA ARG A 78 -1.32 20.27 29.45
C ARG A 78 -0.27 21.01 30.28
N ASN A 79 0.92 20.43 30.44
CA ASN A 79 2.00 21.02 31.23
C ASN A 79 2.43 22.39 30.67
N LEU A 80 2.66 22.49 29.36
CA LEU A 80 3.02 23.76 28.71
C LEU A 80 1.91 24.81 28.81
N GLN A 81 0.63 24.41 28.74
CA GLN A 81 -0.47 25.35 28.96
C GLN A 81 -0.54 25.86 30.40
N GLU A 82 -0.20 25.03 31.38
CA GLU A 82 -0.13 25.42 32.79
C GLU A 82 1.06 26.35 33.05
N GLU A 83 2.25 26.05 32.52
CA GLU A 83 3.42 26.94 32.56
C GLU A 83 3.11 28.30 31.93
N TYR A 84 2.46 28.30 30.76
CA TYR A 84 2.09 29.55 30.08
C TYR A 84 1.06 30.38 30.87
N LYS A 85 0.10 29.73 31.53
CA LYS A 85 -0.92 30.39 32.37
C LYS A 85 -0.35 30.95 33.67
N THR A 86 0.56 30.20 34.30
CA THR A 86 1.15 30.55 35.60
C THR A 86 2.26 31.59 35.46
N GLY A 87 2.74 31.87 34.25
CA GLY A 87 3.85 32.80 34.03
C GLY A 87 5.21 32.19 34.42
N ASN A 88 5.28 30.85 34.53
CA ASN A 88 6.48 30.13 34.95
C ASN A 88 7.46 29.96 33.77
N TYR A 89 7.87 31.08 33.17
CA TYR A 89 8.81 31.13 32.05
C TYR A 89 9.49 32.50 31.97
N VAL A 90 10.69 32.54 31.38
CA VAL A 90 11.39 33.81 31.15
C VAL A 90 10.68 34.57 30.04
N ALA A 91 10.57 35.90 30.14
CA ALA A 91 9.84 36.72 29.16
C ALA A 91 10.31 36.51 27.69
N LYS A 92 11.58 36.14 27.49
CA LYS A 92 12.15 35.82 26.18
C LYS A 92 11.59 34.52 25.56
N ASP A 93 11.16 33.56 26.39
CA ASP A 93 10.69 32.23 25.97
C ASP A 93 9.18 32.21 25.72
N LYS A 94 8.49 33.35 25.92
CA LYS A 94 7.02 33.46 25.84
C LYS A 94 6.49 33.12 24.45
N GLU A 95 7.16 33.60 23.41
CA GLU A 95 6.74 33.32 22.03
C GLU A 95 7.00 31.87 21.65
N ASP A 96 8.16 31.33 22.05
CA ASP A 96 8.54 29.93 21.82
C ASP A 96 7.55 28.95 22.49
N ILE A 97 7.19 29.19 23.76
CA ILE A 97 6.21 28.36 24.48
C ILE A 97 4.84 28.45 23.79
N LYS A 98 4.44 29.64 23.32
CA LYS A 98 3.18 29.84 22.60
C LYS A 98 3.18 29.09 21.27
N GLU A 99 4.30 29.07 20.55
CA GLU A 99 4.47 28.30 19.32
C GLU A 99 4.41 26.80 19.59
N GLN A 100 5.13 26.31 20.60
CA GLN A 100 5.10 24.90 21.01
C GLN A 100 3.69 24.44 21.41
N ILE A 101 2.93 25.25 22.15
CA ILE A 101 1.53 24.97 22.47
C ILE A 101 0.68 24.86 21.20
N ASN A 102 0.87 25.76 20.23
CA ASN A 102 0.14 25.72 18.98
C ASN A 102 0.49 24.47 18.16
N ASN A 103 1.77 24.10 18.11
CA ASN A 103 2.25 22.90 17.42
C ASN A 103 1.70 21.63 18.09
N LEU A 104 1.73 21.54 19.41
CA LEU A 104 1.17 20.41 20.16
C LEU A 104 -0.36 20.33 20.04
N LYS A 105 -1.08 21.45 19.96
CA LYS A 105 -2.53 21.46 19.67
C LYS A 105 -2.81 20.89 18.29
N LYS A 106 -2.05 21.31 17.27
CA LYS A 106 -2.16 20.78 15.91
C LYS A 106 -1.88 19.27 15.90
N LYS A 107 -0.78 18.83 16.52
CA LYS A 107 -0.40 17.40 16.64
C LYS A 107 -1.48 16.58 17.37
N THR A 108 -1.99 17.06 18.51
CA THR A 108 -3.05 16.37 19.26
C THR A 108 -4.34 16.24 18.46
N LYS A 109 -4.74 17.29 17.74
CA LYS A 109 -5.93 17.28 16.87
C LYS A 109 -5.77 16.28 15.72
N PHE A 110 -4.58 16.23 15.11
CA PHE A 110 -4.23 15.25 14.09
C PHE A 110 -4.31 13.83 14.65
N LEU A 111 -3.60 13.52 15.73
CA LEU A 111 -3.56 12.20 16.37
C LEU A 111 -4.95 11.70 16.77
N SER A 112 -5.83 12.58 17.28
CA SER A 112 -7.20 12.21 17.64
C SER A 112 -8.06 11.86 16.41
N ARG A 113 -7.94 12.61 15.32
CA ARG A 113 -8.61 12.29 14.05
C ARG A 113 -8.08 10.98 13.47
N PHE A 114 -6.76 10.81 13.52
CA PHE A 114 -6.09 9.62 13.05
C PHE A 114 -6.55 8.37 13.80
N GLN A 115 -6.63 8.45 15.13
CA GLN A 115 -7.14 7.34 15.97
C GLN A 115 -8.59 6.98 15.65
N LYS A 116 -9.46 7.97 15.42
CA LYS A 116 -10.86 7.74 15.04
C LYS A 116 -11.01 7.04 13.70
N ASN A 117 -10.10 7.33 12.77
CA ASN A 117 -10.12 6.80 11.41
C ASN A 117 -9.22 5.59 11.21
N ARG A 118 -8.52 5.12 12.25
CA ARG A 118 -7.48 4.10 12.15
C ARG A 118 -7.97 2.84 11.44
N GLU A 119 -9.08 2.28 11.89
CA GLU A 119 -9.65 1.06 11.31
C GLU A 119 -9.98 1.24 9.83
N ARG A 120 -10.53 2.41 9.47
CA ARG A 120 -10.84 2.73 8.07
C ARG A 120 -9.58 2.84 7.21
N ILE A 121 -8.54 3.50 7.74
CA ILE A 121 -7.23 3.62 7.07
C ILE A 121 -6.62 2.24 6.86
N GLU A 122 -6.70 1.35 7.87
CA GLU A 122 -6.21 -0.02 7.76
C GLU A 122 -6.98 -0.83 6.70
N ILE A 123 -8.30 -0.66 6.60
CA ILE A 123 -9.12 -1.28 5.55
C ILE A 123 -8.72 -0.76 4.18
N ASP A 124 -8.71 0.56 3.99
CA ASP A 124 -8.42 1.16 2.69
C ASP A 124 -6.97 0.83 2.24
N LEU A 125 -6.01 0.77 3.17
CA LEU A 125 -4.63 0.36 2.85
C LEU A 125 -4.54 -1.12 2.44
N LYS A 126 -5.30 -2.01 3.08
CA LYS A 126 -5.36 -3.43 2.69
C LYS A 126 -5.90 -3.61 1.28
N GLU A 127 -6.94 -2.84 0.91
CA GLU A 127 -7.49 -2.87 -0.45
C GLU A 127 -6.45 -2.42 -1.47
N VAL A 128 -5.77 -1.30 -1.21
CA VAL A 128 -4.73 -0.78 -2.09
C VAL A 128 -3.53 -1.74 -2.22
N ASN A 129 -3.09 -2.35 -1.11
CA ASN A 129 -2.03 -3.37 -1.13
C ASN A 129 -2.46 -4.61 -1.93
N LYS A 130 -3.71 -5.06 -1.80
CA LYS A 130 -4.25 -6.18 -2.58
C LYS A 130 -4.26 -5.86 -4.08
N ASP A 131 -4.68 -4.66 -4.45
CA ASP A 131 -4.70 -4.24 -5.85
C ASP A 131 -3.29 -4.16 -6.42
N ALA A 132 -2.34 -3.54 -5.70
CA ALA A 132 -0.94 -3.49 -6.07
C ALA A 132 -0.32 -4.90 -6.24
N TYR A 133 -0.64 -5.81 -5.32
CA TYR A 133 -0.17 -7.19 -5.36
C TYR A 133 -0.69 -7.95 -6.59
N ASN A 134 -1.98 -7.81 -6.90
CA ASN A 134 -2.60 -8.47 -8.05
C ASN A 134 -1.99 -7.95 -9.37
N ILE A 135 -1.80 -6.64 -9.49
CA ILE A 135 -1.18 -6.03 -10.67
C ILE A 135 0.25 -6.53 -10.85
N GLN A 136 1.04 -6.54 -9.78
CA GLN A 136 2.43 -7.02 -9.82
C GLN A 136 2.50 -8.52 -10.17
N THR A 137 1.61 -9.32 -9.61
CA THR A 137 1.47 -10.75 -9.93
C THR A 137 1.18 -10.97 -11.40
N TYR A 138 0.24 -10.21 -11.96
CA TYR A 138 -0.09 -10.28 -13.39
C TYR A 138 1.12 -9.92 -14.27
N LEU A 139 1.82 -8.82 -13.97
CA LEU A 139 3.01 -8.39 -14.72
C LEU A 139 4.14 -9.43 -14.68
N GLU A 140 4.47 -9.94 -13.49
CA GLU A 140 5.51 -10.95 -13.32
C GLU A 140 5.13 -12.28 -14.01
N LEU A 141 3.85 -12.68 -14.00
CA LEU A 141 3.37 -13.84 -14.75
C LEU A 141 3.57 -13.66 -16.26
N ARG A 142 3.19 -12.50 -16.82
CA ARG A 142 3.38 -12.20 -18.25
C ARG A 142 4.85 -12.33 -18.64
N LYS A 143 5.74 -11.73 -17.85
CA LYS A 143 7.19 -11.83 -18.04
C LYS A 143 7.68 -13.27 -17.99
N LYS A 144 7.21 -14.08 -17.02
CA LYS A 144 7.56 -15.50 -16.90
C LYS A 144 7.18 -16.32 -18.12
N VAL A 145 6.03 -16.06 -18.73
CA VAL A 145 5.58 -16.76 -19.95
C VAL A 145 6.08 -16.12 -21.25
N GLY A 146 6.94 -15.11 -21.16
CA GLY A 146 7.53 -14.42 -22.31
C GLY A 146 6.52 -13.60 -23.10
N LEU A 147 5.61 -12.91 -22.40
CA LEU A 147 4.74 -11.86 -22.95
C LEU A 147 5.29 -10.48 -22.54
N PRO A 148 5.04 -9.43 -23.33
CA PRO A 148 5.41 -8.06 -22.97
C PRO A 148 4.64 -7.59 -21.74
N GLU A 149 5.29 -6.76 -20.92
CA GLU A 149 4.69 -6.14 -19.71
C GLU A 149 3.55 -5.17 -20.06
N ILE A 150 3.61 -4.56 -21.26
CA ILE A 150 2.63 -3.59 -21.78
C ILE A 150 1.89 -4.22 -22.96
N LEU A 151 0.55 -4.13 -22.98
CA LEU A 151 -0.28 -4.41 -24.14
C LEU A 151 -0.40 -3.11 -24.97
N GLU A 152 -0.18 -3.16 -26.29
CA GLU A 152 -0.20 -1.94 -27.13
C GLU A 152 -1.57 -1.23 -27.15
N GLU A 153 -1.49 0.11 -27.13
CA GLU A 153 -2.45 1.21 -27.39
C GLU A 153 -3.83 1.26 -26.69
N ASN A 154 -4.41 0.16 -26.20
CA ASN A 154 -5.69 0.17 -25.46
C ASN A 154 -5.55 -0.15 -23.96
N PHE A 155 -4.32 -0.26 -23.50
CA PHE A 155 -4.01 -0.81 -22.19
C PHE A 155 -2.83 -0.08 -21.60
N SER A 156 -2.93 0.27 -20.33
CA SER A 156 -1.79 0.76 -19.60
C SER A 156 -1.89 0.19 -18.20
N VAL A 157 -1.13 -0.88 -17.94
CA VAL A 157 -0.89 -1.32 -16.55
C VAL A 157 -0.24 -0.18 -15.75
N GLU A 158 0.45 0.73 -16.42
CA GLU A 158 0.90 1.99 -15.83
C GLU A 158 -0.29 2.83 -15.35
N SER A 159 -1.42 2.90 -16.05
CA SER A 159 -2.64 3.58 -15.60
C SER A 159 -3.25 2.95 -14.34
N ASP A 160 -3.21 1.61 -14.20
CA ASP A 160 -3.72 0.94 -13.00
C ASP A 160 -2.75 1.12 -11.80
N LEU A 161 -1.44 1.09 -12.05
CA LEU A 161 -0.42 1.44 -11.06
C LEU A 161 -0.49 2.91 -10.66
N ASP A 162 -0.78 3.80 -11.61
CA ASP A 162 -1.01 5.23 -11.40
C ASP A 162 -2.30 5.44 -10.60
N GLU A 163 -3.35 4.65 -10.83
CA GLU A 163 -4.57 4.69 -10.03
C GLU A 163 -4.30 4.24 -8.58
N VAL A 164 -3.54 3.15 -8.39
CA VAL A 164 -3.06 2.71 -7.06
C VAL A 164 -2.26 3.81 -6.40
N GLY A 165 -1.32 4.45 -7.12
CA GLY A 165 -0.53 5.59 -6.67
C GLY A 165 -1.40 6.78 -6.27
N TYR A 166 -2.38 7.12 -7.10
CA TYR A 166 -3.34 8.20 -6.86
C TYR A 166 -4.21 7.92 -5.63
N ARG A 167 -4.69 6.67 -5.46
CA ARG A 167 -5.45 6.24 -4.28
C ARG A 167 -4.59 6.32 -3.02
N LEU A 168 -3.32 5.92 -3.08
CA LEU A 168 -2.38 6.10 -1.96
C LEU A 168 -2.20 7.57 -1.60
N ASP A 169 -2.01 8.44 -2.58
CA ASP A 169 -1.85 9.87 -2.36
C ASP A 169 -3.12 10.50 -1.79
N LYS A 170 -4.29 10.09 -2.27
CA LYS A 170 -5.58 10.54 -1.74
C LYS A 170 -5.79 10.07 -0.31
N LEU A 171 -5.40 8.84 0.03
CA LEU A 171 -5.42 8.36 1.42
C LEU A 171 -4.46 9.19 2.28
N LYS A 172 -3.23 9.44 1.79
CA LYS A 172 -2.25 10.24 2.52
C LYS A 172 -2.76 11.65 2.80
N LYS A 173 -3.33 12.32 1.79
CA LYS A 173 -3.90 13.68 1.90
C LYS A 173 -5.16 13.72 2.75
N GLY A 174 -6.11 12.80 2.50
CA GLY A 174 -7.40 12.74 3.17
C GLY A 174 -7.27 12.47 4.67
N TYR A 175 -6.26 11.70 5.07
CA TYR A 175 -5.96 11.43 6.47
C TYR A 175 -4.84 12.29 7.06
N HIS A 176 -4.33 13.27 6.29
CA HIS A 176 -3.21 14.15 6.65
C HIS A 176 -1.90 13.41 7.05
N LEU A 177 -1.72 12.19 6.55
CA LEU A 177 -0.56 11.34 6.80
C LEU A 177 0.75 11.92 6.26
N GLU A 178 0.70 12.84 5.29
CA GLU A 178 1.88 13.55 4.76
C GLU A 178 2.62 14.35 5.84
N SER A 179 1.92 14.72 6.91
CA SER A 179 2.50 15.47 8.03
C SER A 179 3.09 14.60 9.14
N TYR A 180 3.01 13.27 9.00
CA TYR A 180 3.56 12.31 9.94
C TYR A 180 4.78 11.62 9.32
N ASP A 181 5.96 12.10 9.70
CA ASP A 181 7.22 11.46 9.38
C ASP A 181 7.69 10.60 10.58
N PRO A 182 7.65 9.27 10.49
CA PRO A 182 8.10 8.40 11.56
C PRO A 182 9.62 8.42 11.77
N GLU A 183 10.41 8.94 10.82
CA GLU A 183 11.88 9.01 10.93
C GLU A 183 12.39 10.33 11.54
N ASN A 184 11.54 11.35 11.63
CA ASN A 184 11.85 12.66 12.23
C ASN A 184 11.26 12.84 13.66
N HIS A 185 10.87 11.76 14.33
CA HIS A 185 10.23 11.78 15.66
C HIS A 185 10.80 10.77 16.66
#